data_AF-A0A920FHY6-F1
#
_entry.id   AF-A0A920FHY6-F1
#
_cell.length_a   1.000
_cell.length_b   1.000
_cell.length_c   1.000
_cell.angle_alpha   90.00
_cell.angle_beta   90.00
_cell.angle_gamma   90.00
#
_symmetry.space_group_name_H-M   'P 1'
#
loop_
_entity.id
_entity.type
_entity.pdbx_description
1 polymer ?
#
loop_
_entity_poly.entity_id
_entity_poly.type
_entity_poly.pdbx_seq_one_letter_code
_entity_poly.pdbx_strand_id
1 'polypeptide(L)'
;MEVLLPFLVIFIASFFQGSFGLGMKYMDPLKWESWWVVHVFTAMVFIPVIWTLIAVPDCFSILEKTFQSSDPTVINSVRLAIFFGFAWGIGGIMFGISVPYIGLSLTMGIVMGLAGTLGSLIPLLQIENAVQTPQFPYVITGLCITIVGITLTAKAGIDRDKISNSEKNEKSNIFKGILIAIICGALSSLLAVGHTGVNDDVSLIASEFGVEGRNASLVAWLIVFIGAFAMNILYAGFLLIKNNSFSSFSIRVQAKLIMGNYCWYLLVCRTRNVRPRCSTNGITR
;
A
#
# COMPACT_ATOMS: atom_id res chain seq x y z
N MET A 1 -4.86 14.21 -26.91
CA MET A 1 -5.43 12.91 -26.50
C MET A 1 -4.42 12.06 -25.71
N GLU A 2 -3.11 12.18 -25.95
CA GLU A 2 -2.08 11.34 -25.28
C GLU A 2 -2.02 11.51 -23.75
N VAL A 3 -2.37 12.68 -23.21
CA VAL A 3 -2.37 12.94 -21.76
C VAL A 3 -3.66 12.47 -21.08
N LEU A 4 -4.78 12.35 -21.82
CA LEU A 4 -6.08 12.01 -21.23
C LEU A 4 -6.10 10.60 -20.65
N LEU A 5 -5.50 9.64 -21.36
CA LEU A 5 -5.51 8.23 -20.96
C LEU A 5 -4.74 8.00 -19.64
N PRO A 6 -3.49 8.46 -19.45
CA PRO A 6 -2.80 8.38 -18.17
C PRO A 6 -3.57 9.02 -17.02
N PHE A 7 -4.15 10.21 -17.23
CA PHE A 7 -4.95 10.90 -16.21
C PHE A 7 -6.20 10.10 -15.83
N LEU A 8 -6.89 9.52 -16.81
CA LEU A 8 -8.08 8.70 -16.57
C LEU A 8 -7.71 7.41 -15.81
N VAL A 9 -6.59 6.78 -16.15
CA VAL A 9 -6.08 5.59 -15.44
C VAL A 9 -5.73 5.95 -13.98
N ILE A 10 -5.05 7.07 -13.76
CA ILE A 10 -4.72 7.55 -12.40
C ILE A 10 -6.00 7.84 -11.62
N PHE A 11 -6.98 8.51 -12.22
CA PHE A 11 -8.25 8.81 -11.58
C PHE A 11 -9.00 7.54 -11.14
N ILE A 12 -9.11 6.54 -12.04
CA ILE A 12 -9.73 5.25 -11.73
C ILE A 12 -8.93 4.53 -10.63
N ALA A 13 -7.61 4.53 -10.70
CA ALA A 13 -6.76 3.92 -9.68
C ALA A 13 -6.95 4.58 -8.31
N SER A 14 -7.02 5.91 -8.25
CA SER A 14 -7.27 6.67 -7.02
C SER A 14 -8.67 6.39 -6.44
N PHE A 15 -9.68 6.24 -7.28
CA PHE A 15 -11.02 5.86 -6.84
C PHE A 15 -11.01 4.48 -6.16
N PHE A 16 -10.39 3.48 -6.81
CA PHE A 16 -10.28 2.15 -6.24
C PHE A 16 -9.45 2.14 -4.96
N GLN A 17 -8.32 2.86 -4.94
CA GLN A 17 -7.50 3.01 -3.75
C GLN A 17 -8.25 3.63 -2.56
N GLY A 18 -9.03 4.69 -2.78
CA GLY A 18 -9.84 5.30 -1.72
C GLY A 18 -10.96 4.38 -1.21
N SER A 19 -11.48 3.50 -2.07
CA SER A 19 -12.54 2.56 -1.71
C SER A 19 -12.05 1.33 -0.93
N PHE A 20 -10.74 1.08 -0.87
CA PHE A 20 -10.15 -0.06 -0.16
C PHE A 20 -10.65 -0.21 1.29
N GLY A 21 -10.74 0.90 2.02
CA GLY A 21 -11.18 0.87 3.43
C GLY A 21 -12.64 0.44 3.63
N LEU A 22 -13.48 0.45 2.57
CA LEU A 22 -14.83 -0.10 2.62
C LEU A 22 -14.83 -1.62 2.74
N GLY A 23 -13.87 -2.32 2.13
CA GLY A 23 -13.78 -3.78 2.19
C GLY A 23 -13.62 -4.29 3.64
N MET A 24 -12.86 -3.56 4.45
CA MET A 24 -12.67 -3.85 5.88
C MET A 24 -13.95 -3.76 6.71
N LYS A 25 -14.99 -3.08 6.21
CA LYS A 25 -16.29 -2.93 6.89
C LYS A 25 -17.21 -4.14 6.70
N TYR A 26 -16.96 -4.95 5.68
CA TYR A 26 -17.83 -6.06 5.24
C TYR A 26 -17.13 -7.43 5.26
N MET A 27 -16.14 -7.58 6.13
CA MET A 27 -15.33 -8.80 6.28
C MET A 27 -16.04 -9.95 7.02
N ASP A 28 -17.11 -9.69 7.76
CA ASP A 28 -17.89 -10.74 8.44
C ASP A 28 -18.43 -11.77 7.43
N PRO A 29 -18.30 -13.09 7.69
CA PRO A 29 -17.93 -13.72 8.97
C PRO A 29 -16.42 -14.01 9.15
N LEU A 30 -15.54 -13.58 8.24
CA LEU A 30 -14.10 -13.79 8.39
C LEU A 30 -13.53 -12.90 9.50
N LYS A 31 -12.67 -13.49 10.33
CA LYS A 31 -11.82 -12.71 11.25
C LYS A 31 -10.77 -11.92 10.46
N TRP A 32 -10.26 -10.85 11.07
CA TRP A 32 -9.36 -9.89 10.42
C TRP A 32 -8.12 -10.56 9.85
N GLU A 33 -7.51 -11.48 10.59
CA GLU A 33 -6.28 -12.15 10.17
C GLU A 33 -6.52 -13.01 8.92
N SER A 34 -7.64 -13.75 8.90
CA SER A 34 -8.00 -14.62 7.78
C SER A 34 -8.30 -13.81 6.52
N TRP A 35 -9.04 -12.70 6.66
CA TRP A 35 -9.31 -11.78 5.55
C TRP A 35 -8.02 -11.10 5.06
N TRP A 36 -7.15 -10.66 5.98
CA TRP A 36 -5.89 -10.00 5.65
C TRP A 36 -4.96 -10.92 4.85
N VAL A 37 -4.81 -12.19 5.25
CA VAL A 37 -4.00 -13.17 4.50
C VAL A 37 -4.51 -13.31 3.06
N VAL A 38 -5.82 -13.50 2.87
CA VAL A 38 -6.41 -13.62 1.53
C VAL A 38 -6.17 -12.34 0.74
N HIS A 39 -6.41 -11.18 1.35
CA HIS A 39 -6.21 -9.88 0.71
C HIS A 39 -4.75 -9.68 0.27
N VAL A 40 -3.78 -9.87 1.16
CA VAL A 40 -2.35 -9.66 0.90
C VAL A 40 -1.84 -10.64 -0.16
N PHE A 41 -2.18 -11.92 -0.07
CA PHE A 41 -1.84 -12.89 -1.11
C PHE A 41 -2.40 -12.48 -2.47
N THR A 42 -3.66 -12.06 -2.50
CA THR A 42 -4.34 -11.68 -3.72
C THR A 42 -3.73 -10.41 -4.34
N ALA A 43 -3.48 -9.39 -3.52
CA ALA A 43 -3.05 -8.06 -3.96
C ALA A 43 -1.55 -7.96 -4.23
N MET A 44 -0.70 -8.73 -3.54
CA MET A 44 0.76 -8.64 -3.63
C MET A 44 1.40 -9.79 -4.40
N VAL A 45 0.72 -10.94 -4.50
CA VAL A 45 1.25 -12.12 -5.20
C VAL A 45 0.40 -12.43 -6.43
N PHE A 46 -0.87 -12.82 -6.22
CA PHE A 46 -1.69 -13.37 -7.31
C PHE A 46 -1.88 -12.38 -8.47
N ILE A 47 -2.36 -11.16 -8.20
CA ILE A 47 -2.57 -10.15 -9.25
C ILE A 47 -1.27 -9.67 -9.88
N PRO A 48 -0.26 -9.21 -9.11
CA PRO A 48 0.97 -8.73 -9.71
C PRO A 48 1.67 -9.79 -10.55
N VAL A 49 1.76 -11.04 -10.07
CA VAL A 49 2.42 -12.11 -10.83
C VAL A 49 1.67 -12.42 -12.12
N ILE A 50 0.35 -12.58 -12.09
CA ILE A 50 -0.44 -12.85 -13.30
C ILE A 50 -0.34 -11.69 -14.28
N TRP A 51 -0.45 -10.45 -13.80
CA TRP A 51 -0.38 -9.27 -14.65
C TRP A 51 0.99 -9.12 -15.29
N THR A 52 2.07 -9.31 -14.52
CA THR A 52 3.44 -9.26 -15.03
C THR A 52 3.69 -10.40 -16.02
N LEU A 53 3.15 -11.60 -15.82
CA LEU A 53 3.28 -12.71 -16.79
C LEU A 53 2.57 -12.42 -18.12
N ILE A 54 1.40 -11.79 -18.07
CA ILE A 54 0.66 -11.39 -19.29
C ILE A 54 1.45 -10.32 -20.05
N ALA A 55 2.06 -9.37 -19.34
CA ALA A 55 2.81 -8.27 -19.93
C ALA A 55 4.24 -8.65 -20.36
N VAL A 56 4.85 -9.59 -19.64
CA VAL A 56 6.24 -10.03 -19.77
C VAL A 56 6.28 -11.55 -19.55
N PRO A 57 6.14 -12.36 -20.62
CA PRO A 57 6.14 -13.82 -20.51
C PRO A 57 7.41 -14.38 -19.86
N ASP A 58 8.56 -13.75 -20.11
CA ASP A 58 9.88 -14.15 -19.58
C ASP A 58 10.17 -13.57 -18.19
N CYS A 59 9.16 -13.06 -17.45
CA CYS A 59 9.41 -12.35 -16.19
C CYS A 59 10.13 -13.21 -15.14
N PHE A 60 9.87 -14.53 -15.11
CA PHE A 60 10.56 -15.43 -14.18
C PHE A 60 12.03 -15.62 -14.55
N SER A 61 12.36 -15.67 -15.83
CA SER A 61 13.75 -15.74 -16.29
C SER A 61 14.52 -14.46 -15.98
N ILE A 62 13.87 -13.30 -16.13
CA ILE A 62 14.43 -12.00 -15.73
C ILE A 62 14.66 -11.97 -14.22
N LEU A 63 13.66 -12.36 -13.42
CA LEU A 63 13.80 -12.43 -11.95
C LEU A 63 14.93 -13.38 -11.54
N GLU A 64 14.99 -14.57 -12.13
CA GLU A 64 16.04 -15.54 -11.84
C GLU A 64 17.42 -14.95 -12.11
N LYS A 65 17.61 -14.31 -13.26
CA LYS A 65 18.86 -13.64 -13.60
C LYS A 65 19.19 -12.47 -12.67
N THR A 66 18.18 -11.70 -12.25
CA THR A 66 18.36 -10.64 -11.26
C THR A 66 18.80 -11.20 -9.90
N PHE A 67 18.19 -12.28 -9.42
CA PHE A 67 18.53 -12.91 -8.14
C PHE A 67 19.89 -13.65 -8.16
N GLN A 68 20.29 -14.18 -9.31
CA GLN A 68 21.57 -14.88 -9.51
C GLN A 68 22.69 -13.95 -9.97
N SER A 69 22.43 -12.65 -10.13
CA SER A 69 23.44 -11.69 -10.54
C SER A 69 24.63 -11.71 -9.58
N SER A 70 25.84 -11.73 -10.14
CA SER A 70 27.09 -11.64 -9.38
C SER A 70 27.54 -10.19 -9.17
N ASP A 71 26.83 -9.22 -9.74
CA ASP A 71 27.12 -7.79 -9.58
C ASP A 71 26.74 -7.34 -8.16
N PRO A 72 27.69 -6.84 -7.34
CA PRO A 72 27.41 -6.34 -6.00
C PRO A 72 26.34 -5.25 -5.95
N THR A 73 26.23 -4.44 -7.00
CA THR A 73 25.27 -3.34 -7.12
C THR A 73 23.85 -3.87 -7.21
N VAL A 74 23.62 -4.82 -8.12
CA VAL A 74 22.32 -5.50 -8.30
C VAL A 74 21.92 -6.29 -7.06
N ILE A 75 22.89 -6.98 -6.43
CA ILE A 75 22.63 -7.70 -5.18
C ILE A 75 22.16 -6.72 -4.09
N ASN A 76 22.80 -5.56 -3.99
CA ASN A 76 22.45 -4.56 -3.00
C ASN A 76 21.08 -3.92 -3.28
N SER A 77 20.77 -3.59 -4.53
CA SER A 77 19.48 -3.00 -4.90
C SER A 77 18.32 -3.95 -4.66
N VAL A 78 18.47 -5.25 -4.98
CA VAL A 78 17.48 -6.30 -4.66
C VAL A 78 17.26 -6.42 -3.16
N ARG A 79 18.34 -6.44 -2.36
CA ARG A 79 18.23 -6.52 -0.89
C ARG A 79 17.53 -5.30 -0.30
N LEU A 80 17.86 -4.10 -0.78
CA LEU A 80 17.22 -2.86 -0.35
C LEU A 80 15.75 -2.81 -0.78
N ALA A 81 15.41 -3.26 -1.98
CA ALA A 81 14.03 -3.36 -2.46
C ALA A 81 13.18 -4.27 -1.57
N ILE A 82 13.69 -5.46 -1.23
CA ILE A 82 13.03 -6.38 -0.30
C ILE A 82 12.91 -5.77 1.09
N PHE A 83 13.97 -5.13 1.60
CA PHE A 83 13.96 -4.49 2.91
C PHE A 83 12.93 -3.35 2.98
N PHE A 84 12.89 -2.48 1.98
CA PHE A 84 11.92 -1.39 1.91
C PHE A 84 10.49 -1.88 1.71
N GLY A 85 10.29 -2.95 0.92
CA GLY A 85 9.01 -3.65 0.85
C GLY A 85 8.57 -4.19 2.21
N PHE A 86 9.48 -4.81 2.96
CA PHE A 86 9.21 -5.30 4.32
C PHE A 86 8.83 -4.15 5.26
N ALA A 87 9.57 -3.04 5.23
CA ALA A 87 9.28 -1.85 6.02
C ALA A 87 7.91 -1.22 5.66
N TRP A 88 7.55 -1.22 4.38
CA TRP A 88 6.21 -0.84 3.94
C TRP A 88 5.12 -1.75 4.54
N GLY A 89 5.38 -3.06 4.63
CA GLY A 89 4.47 -4.01 5.28
C GLY A 89 4.21 -3.67 6.75
N ILE A 90 5.21 -3.18 7.49
CA ILE A 90 5.04 -2.64 8.85
C ILE A 90 4.11 -1.42 8.81
N GLY A 91 4.31 -0.52 7.84
CA GLY A 91 3.43 0.62 7.57
C GLY A 91 1.97 0.20 7.39
N GLY A 92 1.69 -0.86 6.63
CA GLY A 92 0.34 -1.40 6.44
C GLY A 92 -0.34 -1.88 7.73
N ILE A 93 0.43 -2.43 8.67
CA ILE A 93 -0.11 -2.82 10.00
C ILE A 93 -0.40 -1.57 10.84
N MET A 94 0.53 -0.61 10.85
CA MET A 94 0.34 0.68 11.55
C MET A 94 -0.85 1.47 11.00
N PHE A 95 -1.11 1.37 9.70
CA PHE A 95 -2.32 1.90 9.07
C PHE A 95 -3.57 1.36 9.78
N GLY A 96 -3.70 0.03 9.88
CA GLY A 96 -4.81 -0.64 10.55
C GLY A 96 -4.95 -0.24 12.02
N ILE A 97 -3.83 -0.04 12.73
CA ILE A 97 -3.81 0.42 14.12
C ILE A 97 -4.29 1.87 14.24
N SER A 98 -3.98 2.75 13.28
CA SER A 98 -4.36 4.17 13.35
C SER A 98 -5.85 4.43 13.10
N VAL A 99 -6.49 3.62 12.26
CA VAL A 99 -7.90 3.83 11.84
C VAL A 99 -8.87 3.91 13.02
N PRO A 100 -8.81 3.04 14.05
CA PRO A 100 -9.65 3.17 15.24
C PRO A 100 -9.45 4.45 16.06
N TYR A 101 -8.27 5.08 16.00
CA TYR A 101 -7.98 6.29 16.78
C TYR A 101 -8.48 7.57 16.11
N ILE A 102 -8.35 7.66 14.78
CA ILE A 102 -8.59 8.92 14.06
C ILE A 102 -9.64 8.81 12.94
N GLY A 103 -10.14 7.62 12.69
CA GLY A 103 -11.09 7.31 11.62
C GLY A 103 -10.42 7.13 10.25
N LEU A 104 -11.08 6.34 9.40
CA LEU A 104 -10.56 5.96 8.08
C LEU A 104 -10.23 7.16 7.18
N SER A 105 -11.07 8.20 7.20
CA SER A 105 -10.86 9.40 6.37
C SER A 105 -9.59 10.15 6.74
N LEU A 106 -9.30 10.32 8.05
CA LEU A 106 -8.13 11.08 8.49
C LEU A 106 -6.86 10.26 8.27
N THR A 107 -6.90 8.95 8.57
CA THR A 107 -5.80 8.03 8.26
C THR A 107 -5.46 8.06 6.77
N MET A 108 -6.46 7.90 5.89
CA MET A 108 -6.23 7.89 4.44
C MET A 108 -5.65 9.21 3.94
N GLY A 109 -6.11 10.35 4.44
CA GLY A 109 -5.57 11.65 4.04
C GLY A 109 -4.09 11.82 4.43
N ILE A 110 -3.75 11.48 5.68
CA ILE A 110 -2.39 11.64 6.21
C ILE A 110 -1.42 10.63 5.57
N VAL A 111 -1.76 9.33 5.60
CA VAL A 111 -0.89 8.25 5.09
C VAL A 111 -0.71 8.37 3.59
N MET A 112 -1.83 8.36 2.85
CA MET A 112 -2.10 9.16 1.65
C MET A 112 -0.99 10.08 1.15
N GLY A 113 -1.11 11.31 1.63
CA GLY A 113 -0.30 12.42 1.20
C GLY A 113 1.16 12.26 1.62
N LEU A 114 1.46 11.69 2.80
CA LEU A 114 2.85 11.48 3.22
C LEU A 114 3.56 10.43 2.37
N ALA A 115 2.89 9.32 2.05
CA ALA A 115 3.44 8.26 1.21
C ALA A 115 3.75 8.79 -0.20
N GLY A 116 2.83 9.56 -0.79
CA GLY A 116 3.07 10.22 -2.07
C GLY A 116 4.18 11.28 -1.99
N THR A 117 4.16 12.11 -0.96
CA THR A 117 5.15 13.20 -0.79
C THR A 117 6.56 12.66 -0.63
N LEU A 118 6.76 11.78 0.35
CA LEU A 118 8.08 11.21 0.64
C LEU A 118 8.50 10.21 -0.44
N GLY A 119 7.54 9.48 -1.03
CA GLY A 119 7.79 8.52 -2.09
C GLY A 119 8.20 9.17 -3.41
N SER A 120 7.85 10.43 -3.63
CA SER A 120 8.37 11.22 -4.75
C SER A 120 9.63 12.00 -4.38
N LEU A 121 9.72 12.54 -3.16
CA LEU A 121 10.86 13.35 -2.73
C LEU A 121 12.15 12.53 -2.61
N ILE A 122 12.10 11.35 -1.98
CA ILE A 122 13.30 10.55 -1.73
C ILE A 122 13.96 10.13 -3.05
N PRO A 123 13.25 9.54 -4.04
CA PRO A 123 13.86 9.19 -5.31
C PRO A 123 14.30 10.41 -6.13
N LEU A 124 13.56 11.53 -6.08
CA LEU A 124 13.96 12.77 -6.77
C LEU A 124 15.35 13.25 -6.30
N LEU A 125 15.63 13.15 -5.00
CA LEU A 125 16.91 13.56 -4.43
C LEU A 125 18.07 12.59 -4.74
N GLN A 126 17.77 11.38 -5.24
CA GLN A 126 18.76 10.40 -5.67
C GLN A 126 19.22 10.62 -7.11
N ILE A 127 18.50 11.42 -7.89
CA ILE A 127 18.88 11.75 -9.28
C ILE A 127 20.07 12.70 -9.27
N GLU A 128 21.11 12.37 -10.04
CA GLU A 128 22.26 13.26 -10.23
C GLU A 128 21.83 14.59 -10.84
N ASN A 129 22.30 15.70 -10.26
CA ASN A 129 21.94 17.06 -10.68
C ASN A 129 20.43 17.34 -10.68
N ALA A 130 19.64 16.66 -9.84
CA ALA A 130 18.18 16.82 -9.76
C ALA A 130 17.73 18.30 -9.72
N VAL A 131 18.43 19.14 -8.95
CA VAL A 131 18.11 20.57 -8.76
C VAL A 131 18.19 21.37 -10.07
N GLN A 132 19.01 20.93 -11.02
CA GLN A 132 19.20 21.59 -12.32
C GLN A 132 18.17 21.14 -13.35
N THR A 133 17.39 20.09 -13.06
CA THR A 133 16.38 19.60 -13.99
C THR A 133 15.18 20.55 -14.07
N PRO A 134 14.60 20.80 -15.26
CA PRO A 134 13.45 21.69 -15.42
C PRO A 134 12.23 21.29 -14.58
N GLN A 135 12.09 19.99 -14.28
CA GLN A 135 10.98 19.42 -13.52
C GLN A 135 11.07 19.65 -12.01
N PHE A 136 12.27 19.86 -11.46
CA PHE A 136 12.51 19.99 -10.02
C PHE A 136 11.64 21.04 -9.31
N PRO A 137 11.59 22.31 -9.76
CA PRO A 137 10.79 23.33 -9.06
C PRO A 137 9.29 23.02 -9.04
N TYR A 138 8.77 22.40 -10.10
CA TYR A 138 7.36 22.00 -10.19
C TYR A 138 7.03 20.86 -9.22
N VAL A 139 7.90 19.84 -9.14
CA VAL A 139 7.71 18.73 -8.20
C VAL A 139 7.78 19.24 -6.76
N ILE A 140 8.80 20.03 -6.41
CA ILE A 140 8.94 20.59 -5.05
C ILE A 140 7.72 21.44 -4.66
N THR A 141 7.21 22.26 -5.57
CA THR A 141 6.01 23.08 -5.32
C THR A 141 4.78 22.20 -5.06
N GLY A 142 4.57 21.14 -5.86
CA GLY A 142 3.50 20.18 -5.64
C GLY A 142 3.60 19.46 -4.29
N LEU A 143 4.82 19.09 -3.87
CA LEU A 143 5.09 18.49 -2.56
C LEU A 143 4.76 19.44 -1.41
N CYS A 144 5.16 20.72 -1.52
CA CYS A 144 4.82 21.74 -0.52
C CYS A 144 3.30 21.92 -0.37
N ILE A 145 2.57 22.02 -1.49
CA ILE A 145 1.10 22.13 -1.48
C ILE A 145 0.47 20.91 -0.81
N THR A 146 0.99 19.71 -1.08
CA THR A 146 0.50 18.46 -0.49
C THR A 146 0.69 18.45 1.03
N ILE A 147 1.87 18.87 1.51
CA ILE A 147 2.15 18.98 2.97
C ILE A 147 1.20 19.97 3.65
N VAL A 148 0.92 21.11 3.01
CA VAL A 148 -0.06 22.07 3.53
C VAL A 148 -1.45 21.43 3.62
N GLY A 149 -1.89 20.73 2.57
CA GLY A 149 -3.18 20.03 2.56
C GLY A 149 -3.31 18.97 3.67
N ILE A 150 -2.27 18.17 3.89
CA ILE A 150 -2.21 17.18 4.98
C ILE A 150 -2.30 17.89 6.34
N THR A 151 -1.56 18.98 6.52
CA THR A 151 -1.53 19.74 7.78
C THR A 151 -2.89 20.32 8.12
N LEU A 152 -3.57 20.92 7.13
CA LEU A 152 -4.93 21.45 7.30
C LEU A 152 -5.93 20.34 7.64
N THR A 153 -5.83 19.19 6.98
CA THR A 153 -6.70 18.04 7.22
C THR A 153 -6.50 17.46 8.64
N ALA A 154 -5.24 17.31 9.06
CA ALA A 154 -4.88 16.88 10.41
C ALA A 154 -5.41 17.86 11.47
N LYS A 155 -5.25 19.17 11.23
CA LYS A 155 -5.73 20.22 12.12
C LYS A 155 -7.25 20.20 12.27
N ALA A 156 -7.98 20.10 11.15
CA ALA A 156 -9.43 19.98 11.16
C ALA A 156 -9.92 18.72 11.90
N GLY A 157 -9.19 17.60 11.75
CA GLY A 157 -9.45 16.36 12.49
C GLY A 157 -9.30 16.54 14.01
N ILE A 158 -8.22 17.19 14.45
CA ILE A 158 -7.98 17.52 15.87
C ILE A 158 -9.07 18.41 16.42
N ASP A 159 -9.46 19.45 15.69
CA ASP A 159 -10.45 20.42 16.17
C ASP A 159 -11.85 19.78 16.27
N ARG A 160 -12.23 18.93 15.31
CA ARG A 160 -13.47 18.14 15.37
C ARG A 160 -13.49 17.20 16.58
N ASP A 161 -12.39 16.51 16.84
CA ASP A 161 -12.27 15.56 17.94
C ASP A 161 -12.33 16.26 19.31
N LYS A 162 -11.71 17.44 19.44
CA LYS A 162 -11.81 18.27 20.64
C LYS A 162 -13.26 18.67 20.94
N ILE A 163 -14.01 19.11 19.92
CA ILE A 163 -15.42 19.49 20.07
C ILE A 163 -16.23 18.27 20.53
N SER A 164 -16.11 17.13 19.83
CA SER A 164 -16.90 15.94 20.18
C SER A 164 -16.56 15.34 21.55
N ASN A 165 -15.30 15.41 22.00
CA ASN A 165 -14.90 14.88 23.31
C ASN A 165 -15.25 15.84 24.45
N SER A 166 -15.24 17.16 24.21
CA SER A 166 -15.70 18.15 25.19
C SER A 166 -17.20 17.97 25.53
N GLU A 167 -18.01 17.53 24.57
CA GLU A 167 -19.42 17.19 24.78
C GLU A 167 -19.61 15.87 25.54
N LYS A 168 -18.64 14.95 25.48
CA LYS A 168 -18.75 13.58 26.02
C LYS A 168 -17.93 13.30 27.29
N ASN A 169 -17.11 14.25 27.75
CA ASN A 169 -16.15 14.06 28.86
C ASN A 169 -15.20 12.86 28.68
N GLU A 170 -14.85 12.51 27.44
CA GLU A 170 -13.94 11.41 27.13
C GLU A 170 -12.50 11.92 26.88
N LYS A 171 -11.49 11.13 27.27
CA LYS A 171 -10.08 11.45 26.98
C LYS A 171 -9.77 11.14 25.52
N SER A 172 -9.37 12.16 24.77
CA SER A 172 -8.95 12.00 23.38
C SER A 172 -7.60 11.29 23.25
N ASN A 173 -7.56 10.25 22.43
CA ASN A 173 -6.32 9.58 22.00
C ASN A 173 -5.92 9.98 20.57
N ILE A 174 -6.46 11.07 20.02
CA ILE A 174 -6.26 11.45 18.61
C ILE A 174 -4.79 11.70 18.29
N PHE A 175 -4.03 12.33 19.20
CA PHE A 175 -2.61 12.63 18.98
C PHE A 175 -1.79 11.36 18.77
N LYS A 176 -2.07 10.30 19.55
CA LYS A 176 -1.43 8.99 19.38
C LYS A 176 -1.73 8.42 18.00
N GLY A 177 -2.98 8.51 17.56
CA GLY A 177 -3.39 8.03 16.24
C GLY A 177 -2.77 8.81 15.08
N ILE A 178 -2.65 10.14 15.20
CA ILE A 178 -1.95 10.99 14.21
C ILE A 178 -0.47 10.63 14.15
N LEU A 179 0.20 10.44 15.29
CA LEU A 179 1.61 10.05 15.32
C LEU A 179 1.84 8.69 14.63
N ILE A 180 0.96 7.71 14.91
CA ILE A 180 1.00 6.40 14.24
C ILE A 180 0.76 6.56 12.73
N ALA A 181 -0.18 7.43 12.31
CA ALA A 181 -0.45 7.69 10.90
C ALA A 181 0.74 8.37 10.19
N ILE A 182 1.48 9.26 10.86
CA ILE A 182 2.68 9.89 10.29
C ILE A 182 3.78 8.84 10.06
N ILE A 183 4.05 8.01 11.07
CA ILE A 183 5.05 6.93 10.95
C ILE A 183 4.63 5.94 9.86
N CYS A 184 3.34 5.58 9.82
CA CYS A 184 2.77 4.76 8.76
C CYS A 184 2.98 5.39 7.37
N GLY A 185 2.73 6.69 7.20
CA GLY A 185 2.96 7.41 5.95
C GLY A 185 4.42 7.38 5.50
N ALA A 186 5.35 7.59 6.43
CA ALA A 186 6.78 7.54 6.15
C ALA A 186 7.28 6.12 5.81
N LEU A 187 6.76 5.08 6.47
CA LEU A 187 7.03 3.70 6.08
C LEU A 187 6.39 3.35 4.74
N SER A 188 5.23 3.94 4.44
CA SER A 188 4.49 3.69 3.21
C SER A 188 5.20 4.25 1.97
N SER A 189 5.98 5.32 2.11
CA SER A 189 6.78 5.84 0.99
C SER A 189 7.94 4.91 0.60
N LEU A 190 8.42 4.07 1.51
CA LEU A 190 9.57 3.20 1.26
C LEU A 190 9.30 2.19 0.13
N LEU A 191 8.03 1.82 -0.11
CA LEU A 191 7.68 0.97 -1.24
C LEU A 191 8.09 1.59 -2.58
N ALA A 192 7.80 2.89 -2.77
CA ALA A 192 8.20 3.61 -3.99
C ALA A 192 9.72 3.75 -4.07
N VAL A 193 10.40 4.01 -2.94
CA VAL A 193 11.86 4.11 -2.87
C VAL A 193 12.53 2.79 -3.25
N GLY A 194 12.03 1.66 -2.70
CA GLY A 194 12.54 0.33 -3.02
C GLY A 194 12.29 -0.07 -4.46
N HIS A 195 11.13 0.29 -5.02
CA HIS A 195 10.84 0.07 -6.43
C HIS A 195 11.79 0.85 -7.32
N THR A 196 11.92 2.16 -7.14
CA THR A 196 12.83 2.98 -7.96
C THR A 196 14.28 2.51 -7.82
N GLY A 197 14.72 2.15 -6.61
CA GLY A 197 16.10 1.74 -6.34
C GLY A 197 16.54 0.44 -7.02
N VAL A 198 15.62 -0.46 -7.39
CA VAL A 198 15.93 -1.71 -8.13
C VAL A 198 15.50 -1.64 -9.59
N ASN A 199 14.71 -0.63 -9.97
CA ASN A 199 14.10 -0.56 -11.29
C ASN A 199 15.13 -0.43 -12.41
N ASP A 200 16.19 0.34 -12.22
CA ASP A 200 17.20 0.56 -13.27
C ASP A 200 18.01 -0.71 -13.55
N ASP A 201 18.43 -1.42 -12.49
CA ASP A 201 19.14 -2.70 -12.60
C ASP A 201 18.27 -3.77 -13.28
N VAL A 202 17.00 -3.87 -12.89
CA VAL A 202 16.04 -4.80 -13.50
C VAL A 202 15.77 -4.42 -14.95
N SER A 203 15.69 -3.13 -15.26
CA SER A 203 15.48 -2.66 -16.64
C SER A 203 16.65 -2.99 -17.55
N LEU A 204 17.88 -2.91 -17.03
CA LEU A 204 19.08 -3.30 -17.77
C LEU A 204 19.07 -4.80 -18.08
N ILE A 205 18.75 -5.65 -17.10
CA ILE A 205 18.64 -7.10 -17.30
C ILE A 205 17.48 -7.45 -18.24
N ALA A 206 16.33 -6.79 -18.08
CA ALA A 206 15.14 -7.01 -18.90
C ALA A 206 15.37 -6.63 -20.39
N SER A 207 16.23 -5.65 -20.65
CA SER A 207 16.59 -5.24 -22.02
C SER A 207 17.24 -6.38 -22.81
N GLU A 208 17.96 -7.29 -22.13
CA GLU A 208 18.55 -8.48 -22.76
C GLU A 208 17.50 -9.48 -23.27
N PHE A 209 16.28 -9.40 -22.73
CA PHE A 209 15.11 -10.19 -23.15
C PHE A 209 14.20 -9.40 -24.11
N GLY A 210 14.62 -8.22 -24.57
CA GLY A 210 13.82 -7.34 -25.42
C GLY A 210 12.65 -6.66 -24.70
N VAL A 211 12.71 -6.55 -23.36
CA VAL A 211 11.66 -5.96 -22.52
C VAL A 211 12.13 -4.60 -22.02
N GLU A 212 11.43 -3.53 -22.41
CA GLU A 212 11.82 -2.15 -22.08
C GLU A 212 10.71 -1.34 -21.38
N GLY A 213 11.14 -0.25 -20.73
CA GLY A 213 10.27 0.78 -20.18
C GLY A 213 9.29 0.25 -19.13
N ARG A 214 7.98 0.52 -19.35
CA ARG A 214 6.91 0.19 -18.39
C ARG A 214 6.87 -1.29 -18.04
N ASN A 215 7.15 -2.18 -18.99
CA ASN A 215 7.02 -3.61 -18.79
C ASN A 215 8.15 -4.16 -17.91
N ALA A 216 9.38 -3.67 -18.06
CA ALA A 216 10.48 -4.01 -17.16
C ALA A 216 10.19 -3.56 -15.71
N SER A 217 9.55 -2.40 -15.56
CA SER A 217 9.16 -1.87 -14.25
C SER A 217 8.16 -2.76 -13.50
N LEU A 218 7.34 -3.56 -14.20
CA LEU A 218 6.45 -4.55 -13.59
C LEU A 218 7.22 -5.68 -12.90
N VAL A 219 8.41 -6.03 -13.42
CA VAL A 219 9.27 -7.05 -12.81
C VAL A 219 9.89 -6.52 -11.52
N ALA A 220 10.33 -5.25 -11.50
CA ALA A 220 10.84 -4.59 -10.29
C ALA A 220 9.79 -4.56 -9.15
N TRP A 221 8.50 -4.36 -9.49
CA TRP A 221 7.41 -4.44 -8.51
C TRP A 221 7.32 -5.80 -7.81
N LEU A 222 7.54 -6.90 -8.53
CA LEU A 222 7.51 -8.24 -7.94
C LEU A 222 8.59 -8.40 -6.85
N ILE A 223 9.78 -7.82 -7.06
CA ILE A 223 10.89 -7.89 -6.09
C ILE A 223 10.52 -7.19 -4.78
N VAL A 224 10.00 -5.97 -4.87
CA VAL A 224 9.58 -5.21 -3.68
C VAL A 224 8.42 -5.91 -2.96
N PHE A 225 7.49 -6.49 -3.71
CA PHE A 225 6.35 -7.20 -3.14
C PHE A 225 6.72 -8.46 -2.36
N ILE A 226 7.88 -9.09 -2.63
CA ILE A 226 8.36 -10.22 -1.82
C ILE A 226 8.54 -9.78 -0.36
N GLY A 227 9.20 -8.64 -0.13
CA GLY A 227 9.39 -8.10 1.22
C GLY A 227 8.08 -7.68 1.87
N ALA A 228 7.22 -7.00 1.11
CA ALA A 228 5.91 -6.56 1.56
C ALA A 228 5.01 -7.74 1.99
N PHE A 229 4.98 -8.78 1.16
CA PHE A 229 4.23 -10.01 1.43
C PHE A 229 4.77 -10.73 2.67
N ALA A 230 6.11 -10.84 2.80
CA ALA A 230 6.75 -11.50 3.93
C ALA A 230 6.32 -10.89 5.28
N MET A 231 6.44 -9.57 5.45
CA MET A 231 6.04 -8.92 6.71
C MET A 231 4.54 -9.13 7.00
N ASN A 232 3.68 -8.92 6.00
CA ASN A 232 2.24 -9.04 6.17
C ASN A 232 1.79 -10.45 6.55
N ILE A 233 2.36 -11.48 5.91
CA ILE A 233 2.07 -12.88 6.22
C ILE A 233 2.66 -13.31 7.55
N LEU A 234 3.87 -12.86 7.91
CA LEU A 234 4.45 -13.17 9.21
C LEU A 234 3.56 -12.64 10.35
N TYR A 235 3.10 -11.39 10.24
CA TYR A 235 2.22 -10.80 11.25
C TYR A 235 0.83 -11.44 11.28
N ALA A 236 0.20 -11.62 10.13
CA ALA A 236 -1.12 -12.23 10.07
C ALA A 236 -1.08 -13.71 10.48
N GLY A 237 -0.02 -14.44 10.10
CA GLY A 237 0.23 -15.82 10.53
C GLY A 237 0.43 -15.93 12.04
N PHE A 238 1.20 -15.02 12.64
CA PHE A 238 1.35 -14.94 14.09
C PHE A 238 -0.01 -14.75 14.79
N LEU A 239 -0.86 -13.84 14.30
CA LEU A 239 -2.18 -13.62 14.87
C LEU A 239 -3.14 -14.80 14.61
N LEU A 240 -3.05 -15.49 13.47
CA LEU A 240 -3.83 -16.69 13.16
C LEU A 240 -3.58 -17.80 14.19
N ILE A 241 -2.31 -18.00 14.55
CA ILE A 241 -1.88 -18.96 15.57
C ILE A 241 -2.34 -18.49 16.96
N LYS A 242 -2.05 -17.24 17.33
CA LYS A 242 -2.44 -16.67 18.64
C LYS A 242 -3.95 -16.73 18.88
N ASN A 243 -4.76 -16.44 17.87
CA ASN A 243 -6.22 -16.32 17.98
C ASN A 243 -6.98 -17.61 17.58
N ASN A 244 -6.26 -18.71 17.28
CA ASN A 244 -6.83 -19.99 16.81
C ASN A 244 -7.87 -19.80 15.69
N SER A 245 -7.57 -18.93 14.74
CA SER A 245 -8.51 -18.51 13.69
C SER A 245 -8.51 -19.40 12.45
N PHE A 246 -7.74 -20.49 12.45
CA PHE A 246 -7.64 -21.44 11.33
C PHE A 246 -8.98 -22.07 10.94
N SER A 247 -9.89 -22.28 11.90
CA SER A 247 -11.23 -22.83 11.64
C SER A 247 -12.11 -21.90 10.80
N SER A 248 -11.81 -20.61 10.73
CA SER A 248 -12.53 -19.63 9.91
C SER A 248 -12.34 -19.86 8.40
N PHE A 249 -11.26 -20.54 7.98
CA PHE A 249 -11.04 -20.89 6.58
C PHE A 249 -11.91 -22.07 6.11
N SER A 250 -12.50 -22.83 7.04
CA SER A 250 -13.33 -24.02 6.76
C SER A 250 -14.74 -23.68 6.23
N ILE A 251 -15.13 -22.40 6.28
CA ILE A 251 -16.43 -21.97 5.76
C ILE A 251 -16.38 -21.91 4.22
N ARG A 252 -17.27 -22.70 3.61
CA ARG A 252 -17.53 -22.94 2.18
C ARG A 252 -18.02 -21.67 1.44
N VAL A 253 -17.29 -20.55 1.55
CA VAL A 253 -17.54 -19.24 0.91
C VAL A 253 -16.22 -18.69 0.33
N GLN A 254 -15.36 -19.55 -0.17
CA GLN A 254 -14.03 -19.15 -0.67
C GLN A 254 -14.12 -18.42 -2.03
N ALA A 255 -15.04 -18.81 -2.92
CA ALA A 255 -15.19 -18.17 -4.24
C ALA A 255 -15.89 -16.80 -4.20
N LYS A 256 -16.88 -16.60 -3.32
CA LYS A 256 -17.66 -15.35 -3.24
C LYS A 256 -16.92 -14.20 -2.57
N LEU A 257 -15.95 -14.47 -1.68
CA LEU A 257 -15.17 -13.43 -0.98
C LEU A 257 -13.95 -12.98 -1.78
N ILE A 258 -13.30 -13.90 -2.50
CA ILE A 258 -12.25 -13.56 -3.48
C ILE A 258 -12.89 -12.78 -4.63
N MET A 259 -13.98 -13.30 -5.20
CA MET A 259 -14.76 -12.55 -6.19
C MET A 259 -15.39 -11.30 -5.57
N GLY A 260 -15.69 -11.26 -4.27
CA GLY A 260 -16.16 -10.08 -3.55
C GLY A 260 -15.11 -8.98 -3.42
N ASN A 261 -13.83 -9.30 -3.21
CA ASN A 261 -12.75 -8.31 -3.22
C ASN A 261 -12.60 -7.62 -4.60
N TYR A 262 -12.91 -8.33 -5.70
CA TYR A 262 -12.89 -7.78 -7.06
C TYR A 262 -14.24 -7.22 -7.54
N CYS A 263 -15.35 -7.83 -7.12
CA CYS A 263 -16.71 -7.49 -7.52
C CYS A 263 -17.31 -6.44 -6.60
N TRP A 264 -16.73 -6.16 -5.42
CA TRP A 264 -17.04 -4.97 -4.61
C TRP A 264 -16.66 -3.69 -5.34
N TYR A 265 -15.55 -3.69 -6.08
CA TYR A 265 -15.19 -2.61 -6.99
C TYR A 265 -16.25 -2.37 -8.08
N LEU A 266 -17.07 -3.37 -8.41
CA LEU A 266 -18.23 -3.28 -9.32
C LEU A 266 -19.59 -3.13 -8.59
N LEU A 267 -19.67 -3.42 -7.28
CA LEU A 267 -20.90 -3.53 -6.48
C LEU A 267 -21.12 -2.35 -5.53
N VAL A 268 -20.46 -1.20 -5.75
CA VAL A 268 -20.79 0.07 -5.08
C VAL A 268 -22.27 0.48 -5.26
N CYS A 269 -23.01 -0.15 -6.19
CA CYS A 269 -24.44 0.10 -6.43
C CYS A 269 -25.45 -0.89 -5.80
N ARG A 270 -25.07 -1.91 -5.02
CA ARG A 270 -26.08 -2.86 -4.47
C ARG A 270 -26.14 -2.90 -2.94
N THR A 271 -27.03 -2.06 -2.43
CA THR A 271 -27.52 -1.99 -1.05
C THR A 271 -27.97 -3.35 -0.49
N ARG A 272 -27.74 -3.59 0.82
CA ARG A 272 -28.77 -4.08 1.77
C ARG A 272 -28.29 -4.09 3.23
N ASN A 273 -29.26 -3.82 4.11
CA ASN A 273 -29.24 -3.80 5.58
C ASN A 273 -28.51 -4.97 6.25
N VAL A 274 -27.19 -4.87 6.41
CA VAL A 274 -26.45 -5.65 7.41
C VAL A 274 -25.75 -4.63 8.30
N ARG A 275 -26.09 -4.61 9.60
CA ARG A 275 -25.40 -3.73 10.56
C ARG A 275 -23.91 -4.08 10.52
N PRO A 276 -23.03 -3.18 10.05
CA PRO A 276 -21.62 -3.47 9.94
C PRO A 276 -21.00 -3.42 11.33
N ARG A 277 -20.52 -4.55 11.84
CA ARG A 277 -19.68 -4.58 13.03
C ARG A 277 -18.23 -4.50 12.55
N CYS A 278 -17.61 -3.33 12.65
CA CYS A 278 -16.15 -3.24 12.52
C CYS A 278 -15.53 -3.97 13.71
N SER A 279 -15.24 -5.27 13.58
CA SER A 279 -14.47 -6.00 14.57
C SER A 279 -12.98 -5.69 14.41
N THR A 280 -12.57 -4.46 14.74
CA THR A 280 -11.15 -4.08 14.86
C THR A 280 -10.51 -4.67 16.12
N ASN A 281 -11.27 -5.40 16.95
CA ASN A 281 -10.80 -6.04 18.19
C ASN A 281 -9.64 -7.03 18.00
N GLY A 282 -9.34 -7.47 16.78
CA GLY A 282 -8.18 -8.33 16.49
C GLY A 282 -6.86 -7.55 16.33
N ILE A 283 -6.92 -6.30 15.87
CA ILE A 283 -5.72 -5.45 15.65
C ILE A 283 -5.18 -4.91 16.99
N THR A 284 -6.06 -4.76 17.99
CA THR A 284 -5.76 -4.17 19.30
C THR A 284 -5.59 -5.19 20.44
N ARG A 285 -5.60 -6.51 20.16
CA ARG A 285 -5.47 -7.60 21.16
C ARG A 285 -4.16 -8.39 21.09
#